data_AF-A0A533SGD6-F1
#
_entry.id   AF-A0A533SGD6-F1
#
_cell.length_a   1.000
_cell.length_b   1.000
_cell.length_c   1.000
_cell.angle_alpha   90.00
_cell.angle_beta   90.00
_cell.angle_gamma   90.00
#
_symmetry.space_group_name_H-M   'P 1'
#
loop_
_entity.id
_entity.type
_entity.pdbx_description
1 polymer ?
#
loop_
_entity_poly.entity_id
_entity_poly.type
_entity_poly.pdbx_seq_one_letter_code
_entity_poly.pdbx_strand_id
1 'polypeptide(L)'
;MWKGVEHAFNPVGGLHHAHPDRASGFCIFNDPALCIAYLKKKYGLKKIMYLDIDAHHGDGVMYGFYSDPSVLDIDFHEDGRYLFPGTGFTNEIGEGEGRGYKVNIPVPPFTYDEPYLNAFREVVPKLTRAYEPEIVLMQCGADSHANDLLAHLDLTTHAYGEIVSTIHRLSHEVCDGRLVVLGGGGYNLGNAVRCWTVAFNELAEARPAEEIPKEWLDLYRNLGEGEPPRFLHDKPEPRKRDEEMLKHIAGIVADLQKRIPMLSKT
;
A
#
# COMPACT_ATOMS: atom_id res chain seq x y z
N MET A 1 21.78 2.98 -18.79
CA MET A 1 21.13 1.65 -18.84
C MET A 1 21.31 1.00 -17.48
N TRP A 2 20.22 0.82 -16.72
CA TRP A 2 20.24 0.02 -15.50
C TRP A 2 20.67 -1.42 -15.89
N LYS A 3 21.62 -2.00 -15.16
CA LYS A 3 22.04 -3.40 -15.32
C LYS A 3 21.74 -4.09 -13.99
N GLY A 4 20.68 -4.88 -13.91
CA GLY A 4 20.26 -5.52 -12.66
C GLY A 4 18.84 -6.09 -12.73
N VAL A 5 18.26 -6.31 -11.54
CA VAL A 5 16.86 -6.69 -11.34
C VAL A 5 15.92 -5.52 -11.67
N GLU A 6 14.75 -5.80 -12.25
CA GLU A 6 13.72 -4.80 -12.56
C GLU A 6 12.93 -4.43 -11.30
N HIS A 7 12.49 -5.46 -10.55
CA HIS A 7 11.70 -5.30 -9.34
C HIS A 7 12.43 -5.94 -8.14
N ALA A 8 12.22 -5.40 -6.94
CA ALA A 8 12.74 -5.95 -5.69
C ALA A 8 11.64 -6.07 -4.64
N PHE A 9 11.72 -7.07 -3.77
CA PHE A 9 10.81 -7.25 -2.65
C PHE A 9 11.57 -7.37 -1.32
N ASN A 10 11.25 -6.52 -0.36
CA ASN A 10 11.79 -6.55 1.00
C ASN A 10 10.64 -6.62 2.03
N PRO A 11 10.13 -7.82 2.37
CA PRO A 11 8.98 -7.98 3.27
C PRO A 11 9.25 -7.56 4.73
N VAL A 12 10.51 -7.38 5.13
CA VAL A 12 10.87 -6.97 6.49
C VAL A 12 11.07 -5.46 6.65
N GLY A 13 10.97 -4.70 5.55
CA GLY A 13 10.97 -3.24 5.55
C GLY A 13 9.55 -2.66 5.59
N GLY A 14 9.41 -1.39 5.27
CA GLY A 14 8.11 -0.71 5.24
C GLY A 14 7.76 0.01 6.55
N LEU A 15 8.76 0.39 7.36
CA LEU A 15 8.56 1.03 8.66
C LEU A 15 8.25 2.54 8.48
N HIS A 16 7.07 2.82 7.96
CA HIS A 16 6.68 4.14 7.42
C HIS A 16 6.40 5.25 8.46
N HIS A 17 6.28 4.92 9.75
CA HIS A 17 5.90 5.90 10.77
C HIS A 17 7.06 6.68 11.38
N ALA A 18 8.31 6.22 11.25
CA ALA A 18 9.43 6.89 11.92
C ALA A 18 9.65 8.30 11.34
N HIS A 19 9.84 9.28 12.24
CA HIS A 19 10.09 10.67 11.90
C HIS A 19 11.57 11.02 12.07
N PRO A 20 12.07 12.15 11.50
CA PRO A 20 13.48 12.53 11.63
C PRO A 20 13.99 12.64 13.07
N ASP A 21 13.11 12.96 14.02
CA ASP A 21 13.44 13.28 15.41
C ASP A 21 12.85 12.29 16.45
N ARG A 22 12.07 11.29 16.02
CA ARG A 22 11.44 10.33 16.94
C ARG A 22 11.06 9.01 16.27
N ALA A 23 11.10 7.94 17.06
CA ALA A 23 10.41 6.69 16.74
C ALA A 23 8.89 6.87 16.89
N SER A 24 8.10 6.10 16.14
CA SER A 24 6.63 6.15 16.13
C SER A 24 6.07 4.84 15.59
N GLY A 25 4.93 4.35 16.09
CA GLY A 25 4.22 3.18 15.52
C GLY A 25 5.12 1.96 15.24
N PHE A 26 5.88 1.50 16.23
CA PHE A 26 6.90 0.42 16.10
C PHE A 26 8.09 0.72 15.18
N CYS A 27 8.11 1.87 14.50
CA CYS A 27 9.15 2.27 13.58
C CYS A 27 10.24 3.08 14.30
N ILE A 28 11.47 2.55 14.35
CA ILE A 28 12.65 3.30 14.84
C ILE A 28 13.35 4.02 13.67
N PHE A 29 13.41 3.38 12.51
CA PHE A 29 14.01 3.92 11.29
C PHE A 29 12.99 3.87 10.15
N ASN A 30 12.96 4.90 9.33
CA ASN A 30 12.05 4.99 8.18
C ASN A 30 12.76 4.50 6.91
N ASP A 31 12.78 3.19 6.68
CA ASP A 31 13.45 2.62 5.52
C ASP A 31 12.83 3.04 4.16
N PRO A 32 11.49 3.23 4.00
CA PRO A 32 10.95 3.84 2.79
C PRO A 32 11.49 5.25 2.53
N ALA A 33 11.49 6.13 3.54
CA ALA A 33 11.97 7.50 3.38
C ALA A 33 13.48 7.54 3.09
N LEU A 34 14.26 6.67 3.72
CA LEU A 34 15.68 6.49 3.41
C LEU A 34 15.90 6.01 1.97
N CYS A 35 15.06 5.09 1.46
CA CYS A 35 15.09 4.63 0.08
C CYS A 35 14.84 5.80 -0.89
N ILE A 36 13.77 6.58 -0.68
CA ILE A 36 13.45 7.77 -1.48
C ILE A 36 14.63 8.75 -1.48
N ALA A 37 15.13 9.13 -0.30
CA ALA A 37 16.24 10.08 -0.18
C ALA A 37 17.52 9.57 -0.86
N TYR A 38 17.82 8.27 -0.74
CA TYR A 38 18.97 7.64 -1.37
C TYR A 38 18.85 7.63 -2.90
N LEU A 39 17.68 7.28 -3.44
CA LEU A 39 17.41 7.26 -4.88
C LEU A 39 17.59 8.65 -5.50
N LYS A 40 17.04 9.68 -4.85
CA LYS A 40 17.21 11.08 -5.26
C LYS A 40 18.67 11.51 -5.22
N LYS A 41 19.37 11.23 -4.11
CA LYS A 41 20.76 11.69 -3.91
C LYS A 41 21.76 10.97 -4.83
N LYS A 42 21.64 9.65 -4.97
CA LYS A 42 22.63 8.84 -5.68
C LYS A 42 22.34 8.73 -7.18
N TYR A 43 21.07 8.62 -7.55
CA TYR A 43 20.66 8.39 -8.94
C TYR A 43 20.01 9.63 -9.57
N GLY A 44 19.76 10.68 -8.80
CA GLY A 44 19.25 11.94 -9.33
C GLY A 44 17.77 11.92 -9.70
N LEU A 45 17.01 10.89 -9.28
CA LEU A 45 15.60 10.75 -9.60
C LEU A 45 14.81 12.00 -9.16
N LYS A 46 13.89 12.41 -10.03
CA LYS A 46 13.05 13.60 -9.96
C LYS A 46 11.56 13.28 -9.87
N LYS A 47 11.16 12.04 -10.16
CA LYS A 47 9.77 11.60 -9.99
C LYS A 47 9.76 10.21 -9.35
N ILE A 48 9.43 10.14 -8.07
CA ILE A 48 9.28 8.90 -7.32
C ILE A 48 7.83 8.79 -6.89
N MET A 49 7.18 7.68 -7.21
CA MET A 49 5.87 7.37 -6.67
C MET A 49 6.03 6.46 -5.46
N TYR A 50 5.42 6.82 -4.35
CA TYR A 50 5.24 5.98 -3.17
C TYR A 50 3.75 5.67 -3.03
N LEU A 51 3.40 4.39 -3.04
CA LEU A 51 2.05 3.89 -2.77
C LEU A 51 2.07 3.15 -1.44
N ASP A 52 1.19 3.53 -0.53
CA ASP A 52 0.99 2.87 0.75
C ASP A 52 -0.40 2.23 0.82
N ILE A 53 -0.45 0.96 1.23
CA ILE A 53 -1.70 0.21 1.43
C ILE A 53 -1.79 -0.43 2.83
N ASP A 54 -0.88 -0.04 3.74
CA ASP A 54 -1.00 -0.36 5.17
C ASP A 54 -2.32 0.14 5.74
N ALA A 55 -2.79 -0.46 6.82
CA ALA A 55 -4.02 0.04 7.44
C ALA A 55 -3.82 1.42 8.07
N HIS A 56 -2.59 1.79 8.42
CA HIS A 56 -2.26 3.05 9.05
C HIS A 56 -1.75 4.05 8.01
N HIS A 57 -2.08 5.33 8.19
CA HIS A 57 -1.51 6.39 7.36
C HIS A 57 0.01 6.45 7.56
N GLY A 58 0.77 6.42 6.46
CA GLY A 58 2.23 6.48 6.36
C GLY A 58 2.81 7.86 6.66
N ASP A 59 2.41 8.43 7.80
CA ASP A 59 2.69 9.79 8.24
C ASP A 59 4.18 10.17 8.20
N GLY A 60 5.06 9.28 8.62
CA GLY A 60 6.50 9.53 8.63
C GLY A 60 7.08 9.74 7.22
N VAL A 61 6.60 8.98 6.23
CA VAL A 61 6.98 9.17 4.82
C VAL A 61 6.32 10.43 4.27
N MET A 62 5.00 10.56 4.41
CA MET A 62 4.24 11.66 3.81
C MET A 62 4.75 13.02 4.32
N TYR A 63 4.88 13.20 5.64
CA TYR A 63 5.34 14.45 6.22
C TYR A 63 6.83 14.71 5.97
N GLY A 64 7.65 13.66 5.85
CA GLY A 64 9.06 13.78 5.48
C GLY A 64 9.29 14.41 4.10
N PHE A 65 8.32 14.27 3.19
CA PHE A 65 8.37 14.82 1.82
C PHE A 65 7.21 15.78 1.51
N TYR A 66 6.56 16.37 2.53
CA TYR A 66 5.29 17.09 2.39
C TYR A 66 5.33 18.25 1.38
N SER A 67 6.45 18.97 1.33
CA SER A 67 6.67 20.10 0.42
C SER A 67 7.35 19.72 -0.90
N ASP A 68 7.60 18.43 -1.14
CA ASP A 68 8.44 17.93 -2.23
C ASP A 68 7.60 17.46 -3.43
N PRO A 69 7.70 18.12 -4.60
CA PRO A 69 6.96 17.73 -5.81
C PRO A 69 7.54 16.49 -6.50
N SER A 70 8.77 16.10 -6.17
CA SER A 70 9.43 14.93 -6.77
C SER A 70 9.04 13.62 -6.11
N VAL A 71 8.14 13.66 -5.12
CA VAL A 71 7.57 12.49 -4.46
C VAL A 71 6.05 12.59 -4.52
N LEU A 72 5.44 11.78 -5.39
CA LEU A 72 4.00 11.53 -5.37
C LEU A 72 3.74 10.44 -4.32
N ASP A 73 3.05 10.82 -3.26
CA ASP A 73 2.61 9.93 -2.19
C ASP A 73 1.12 9.65 -2.35
N ILE A 74 0.75 8.37 -2.46
CA ILE A 74 -0.63 7.92 -2.50
C ILE A 74 -0.82 6.92 -1.38
N ASP A 75 -1.70 7.23 -0.44
CA ASP A 75 -1.80 6.48 0.81
C ASP A 75 -3.26 6.09 1.04
N PHE A 76 -3.52 4.78 1.07
CA PHE A 76 -4.79 4.21 1.50
C PHE A 76 -4.63 3.73 2.93
N HIS A 77 -5.52 4.17 3.81
CA HIS A 77 -5.47 3.81 5.23
C HIS A 77 -6.87 3.88 5.84
N GLU A 78 -7.06 3.19 6.96
CA GLU A 78 -8.21 3.41 7.80
C GLU A 78 -8.20 4.86 8.31
N ASP A 79 -9.36 5.51 8.20
CA ASP A 79 -9.49 6.92 8.52
C ASP A 79 -8.97 7.25 9.93
N GLY A 80 -8.09 8.26 10.01
CA GLY A 80 -7.42 8.67 11.24
C GLY A 80 -8.36 9.10 12.39
N ARG A 81 -9.66 9.30 12.15
CA ARG A 81 -10.64 9.45 13.23
C ARG A 81 -10.81 8.19 14.08
N TYR A 82 -10.46 7.02 13.54
CA TYR A 82 -10.65 5.72 14.17
C TYR A 82 -9.33 5.02 14.49
N LEU A 83 -8.30 5.20 13.66
CA LEU A 83 -7.02 4.50 13.79
C LEU A 83 -5.83 5.45 13.97
N PHE A 84 -4.78 4.94 14.63
CA PHE A 84 -3.46 5.57 14.64
C PHE A 84 -2.99 5.80 13.19
N PRO A 85 -2.27 6.89 12.86
CA PRO A 85 -1.73 7.95 13.72
C PRO A 85 -2.65 9.16 13.94
N GLY A 86 -3.90 9.13 13.49
CA GLY A 86 -4.81 10.27 13.65
C GLY A 86 -4.69 11.37 12.58
N THR A 87 -4.05 11.06 11.45
CA THR A 87 -3.80 11.97 10.32
C THR A 87 -4.19 11.28 9.00
N GLY A 88 -3.97 11.94 7.86
CA GLY A 88 -4.25 11.36 6.54
C GLY A 88 -5.59 11.83 5.95
N PHE A 89 -6.01 13.05 6.25
CA PHE A 89 -7.27 13.56 5.70
C PHE A 89 -7.13 13.98 4.24
N THR A 90 -8.23 13.94 3.48
CA THR A 90 -8.24 14.29 2.04
C THR A 90 -7.79 15.73 1.74
N ASN A 91 -7.81 16.63 2.72
CA ASN A 91 -7.32 18.00 2.60
C ASN A 91 -5.81 18.16 2.83
N GLU A 92 -5.12 17.14 3.34
CA GLU A 92 -3.69 17.13 3.58
C GLU A 92 -2.90 16.84 2.29
N ILE A 93 -2.97 17.76 1.34
CA ILE A 93 -2.50 17.53 -0.03
C ILE A 93 -1.05 17.99 -0.31
N GLY A 94 -0.24 18.15 0.72
CA GLY A 94 1.10 18.75 0.63
C GLY A 94 1.06 20.28 0.62
N GLU A 95 2.24 20.88 0.68
CA GLU A 95 2.44 22.34 0.76
C GLU A 95 3.48 22.84 -0.24
N GLY A 96 3.51 24.15 -0.46
CA GLY A 96 4.46 24.77 -1.39
C GLY A 96 4.41 24.12 -2.78
N GLU A 97 5.58 23.70 -3.27
CA GLU A 97 5.68 23.00 -4.55
C GLU A 97 5.13 21.57 -4.51
N GLY A 98 5.13 20.92 -3.34
CA GLY A 98 4.58 19.57 -3.12
C GLY A 98 3.04 19.52 -3.08
N ARG A 99 2.35 20.65 -3.16
CA ARG A 99 0.89 20.70 -3.17
C ARG A 99 0.31 19.97 -4.39
N GLY A 100 -0.57 19.01 -4.13
CA GLY A 100 -1.17 18.12 -5.13
C GLY A 100 -0.43 16.81 -5.34
N TYR A 101 0.68 16.57 -4.62
CA TYR A 101 1.48 15.35 -4.68
C TYR A 101 1.38 14.47 -3.43
N LYS A 102 0.50 14.81 -2.48
CA LYS A 102 0.16 13.96 -1.33
C LYS A 102 -1.33 13.65 -1.43
N VAL A 103 -1.66 12.37 -1.58
CA VAL A 103 -3.01 11.91 -1.91
C VAL A 103 -3.42 10.88 -0.89
N ASN A 104 -4.26 11.31 0.06
CA ASN A 104 -4.76 10.46 1.13
C ASN A 104 -6.17 9.92 0.80
N ILE A 105 -6.36 8.61 0.96
CA ILE A 105 -7.63 7.91 0.79
C ILE A 105 -8.04 7.30 2.15
N PRO A 106 -8.58 8.11 3.08
CA PRO A 106 -8.98 7.62 4.41
C PRO A 106 -10.29 6.83 4.30
N VAL A 107 -10.20 5.50 4.31
CA VAL A 107 -11.36 4.62 4.19
C VAL A 107 -12.00 4.32 5.55
N PRO A 108 -13.33 4.13 5.64
CA PRO A 108 -13.96 3.75 6.90
C PRO A 108 -13.46 2.39 7.43
N PRO A 109 -13.55 2.14 8.75
CA PRO A 109 -13.38 0.81 9.33
C PRO A 109 -14.25 -0.23 8.61
N PHE A 110 -13.77 -1.47 8.53
CA PHE A 110 -14.45 -2.59 7.86
C PHE A 110 -14.63 -2.44 6.34
N THR A 111 -13.90 -1.51 5.72
CA THR A 111 -13.87 -1.44 4.25
C THR A 111 -13.34 -2.74 3.67
N TYR A 112 -14.15 -3.38 2.83
CA TYR A 112 -13.85 -4.65 2.17
C TYR A 112 -13.39 -4.42 0.72
N ASP A 113 -13.03 -5.51 0.03
CA ASP A 113 -12.43 -5.49 -1.31
C ASP A 113 -13.12 -4.57 -2.33
N GLU A 114 -14.44 -4.71 -2.54
CA GLU A 114 -15.15 -3.97 -3.60
C GLU A 114 -15.04 -2.44 -3.44
N PRO A 115 -15.44 -1.82 -2.31
CA PRO A 115 -15.28 -0.39 -2.11
C PRO A 115 -13.82 0.05 -2.16
N TYR A 116 -12.88 -0.68 -1.54
CA TYR A 116 -11.46 -0.34 -1.57
C TYR A 116 -10.91 -0.31 -3.00
N LEU A 117 -11.13 -1.39 -3.76
CA LEU A 117 -10.66 -1.54 -5.13
C LEU A 117 -11.34 -0.55 -6.08
N ASN A 118 -12.58 -0.13 -5.82
CA ASN A 118 -13.22 0.94 -6.59
C ASN A 118 -12.45 2.26 -6.48
N ALA A 119 -12.03 2.67 -5.27
CA ALA A 119 -11.17 3.84 -5.12
C ALA A 119 -9.79 3.62 -5.76
N PHE A 120 -9.17 2.47 -5.52
CA PHE A 120 -7.87 2.12 -6.10
C PHE A 120 -7.87 2.26 -7.63
N ARG A 121 -8.82 1.63 -8.32
CA ARG A 121 -8.94 1.64 -9.78
C ARG A 121 -9.19 3.05 -10.33
N GLU A 122 -9.92 3.89 -9.60
CA GLU A 122 -10.23 5.26 -10.01
C GLU A 122 -9.08 6.24 -9.77
N VAL A 123 -8.23 6.01 -8.77
CA VAL A 123 -7.19 6.95 -8.33
C VAL A 123 -5.82 6.54 -8.84
N VAL A 124 -5.37 5.32 -8.51
CA VAL A 124 -3.96 4.94 -8.61
C VAL A 124 -3.48 4.84 -10.06
N PRO A 125 -4.17 4.14 -10.99
CA PRO A 125 -3.73 4.08 -12.38
C PRO A 125 -3.71 5.45 -13.08
N LYS A 126 -4.64 6.36 -12.74
CA LYS A 126 -4.71 7.69 -13.34
C LYS A 126 -3.55 8.56 -12.86
N LEU A 127 -3.32 8.60 -11.55
CA LEU A 127 -2.19 9.34 -10.98
C LEU A 127 -0.85 8.81 -11.44
N THR A 128 -0.67 7.49 -11.47
CA THR A 128 0.58 6.86 -11.93
C THR A 128 0.93 7.30 -13.36
N ARG A 129 -0.04 7.26 -14.27
CA ARG A 129 0.14 7.69 -15.67
C ARG A 129 0.30 9.19 -15.82
N ALA A 130 -0.43 9.99 -15.07
CA ALA A 130 -0.32 11.45 -15.13
C ALA A 130 1.01 11.95 -14.56
N TYR A 131 1.54 11.26 -13.53
CA TYR A 131 2.79 11.62 -12.89
C TYR A 131 4.01 11.14 -13.68
N GLU A 132 3.93 9.98 -14.35
CA GLU A 132 5.05 9.34 -15.07
C GLU A 132 6.27 9.18 -14.15
N PRO A 133 6.18 8.37 -13.08
CA PRO A 133 7.30 8.18 -12.16
C PRO A 133 8.48 7.52 -12.87
N GLU A 134 9.70 7.79 -12.39
CA GLU A 134 10.90 7.09 -12.83
C GLU A 134 11.10 5.76 -12.09
N ILE A 135 10.42 5.58 -10.96
CA ILE A 135 10.36 4.37 -10.12
C ILE A 135 9.12 4.41 -9.24
N VAL A 136 8.56 3.23 -8.96
CA VAL A 136 7.49 3.04 -7.98
C VAL A 136 8.04 2.35 -6.74
N LEU A 137 7.68 2.85 -5.56
CA LEU A 137 7.86 2.20 -4.28
C LEU A 137 6.46 1.86 -3.75
N MET A 138 6.23 0.62 -3.35
CA MET A 138 4.95 0.17 -2.79
C MET A 138 5.19 -0.40 -1.39
N GLN A 139 4.58 0.21 -0.38
CA GLN A 139 4.44 -0.38 0.94
C GLN A 139 3.24 -1.34 0.89
N CYS A 140 3.45 -2.59 1.32
CA CYS A 140 2.47 -3.67 1.23
C CYS A 140 2.19 -4.23 2.63
N GLY A 141 1.78 -3.34 3.54
CA GLY A 141 1.31 -3.65 4.87
C GLY A 141 0.16 -4.64 4.82
N ALA A 142 0.27 -5.70 5.61
CA ALA A 142 -0.69 -6.79 5.64
C ALA A 142 -1.75 -6.64 6.74
N ASP A 143 -1.71 -5.56 7.51
CA ASP A 143 -2.70 -5.24 8.53
C ASP A 143 -4.01 -4.67 7.97
N SER A 144 -4.05 -4.29 6.69
CA SER A 144 -5.31 -4.02 5.98
C SER A 144 -6.13 -5.29 5.71
N HIS A 145 -5.56 -6.47 5.91
CA HIS A 145 -6.24 -7.75 5.74
C HIS A 145 -7.25 -8.02 6.86
N ALA A 146 -8.38 -8.64 6.52
CA ALA A 146 -9.40 -9.11 7.44
C ALA A 146 -8.83 -9.93 8.61
N ASN A 147 -9.34 -9.72 9.83
CA ASN A 147 -8.86 -10.39 11.05
C ASN A 147 -7.40 -10.08 11.43
N ASP A 148 -6.88 -8.94 10.98
CA ASP A 148 -5.71 -8.34 11.64
C ASP A 148 -6.03 -8.02 13.12
N LEU A 149 -5.00 -7.98 13.96
CA LEU A 149 -5.15 -7.81 15.40
C LEU A 149 -5.20 -6.35 15.86
N LEU A 150 -4.77 -5.39 15.03
CA LEU A 150 -4.65 -3.97 15.40
C LEU A 150 -5.48 -3.02 14.52
N ALA A 151 -5.85 -3.42 13.31
CA ALA A 151 -6.70 -2.63 12.41
C ALA A 151 -8.07 -3.29 12.15
N HIS A 152 -8.99 -2.55 11.50
CA HIS A 152 -10.36 -3.00 11.26
C HIS A 152 -10.71 -3.17 9.77
N LEU A 153 -9.78 -2.91 8.86
CA LEU A 153 -10.01 -3.16 7.44
C LEU A 153 -10.25 -4.65 7.17
N ASP A 154 -10.96 -4.93 6.09
CA ASP A 154 -11.55 -6.24 5.82
C ASP A 154 -11.19 -6.71 4.41
N LEU A 155 -9.93 -6.46 4.02
CA LEU A 155 -9.42 -6.87 2.72
C LEU A 155 -9.09 -8.35 2.71
N THR A 156 -9.22 -8.97 1.55
CA THR A 156 -8.76 -10.32 1.30
C THR A 156 -7.47 -10.33 0.51
N THR A 157 -6.75 -11.44 0.59
CA THR A 157 -5.63 -11.78 -0.32
C THR A 157 -5.93 -11.57 -1.81
N HIS A 158 -7.19 -11.62 -2.27
CA HIS A 158 -7.55 -11.29 -3.66
C HIS A 158 -7.36 -9.80 -3.98
N ALA A 159 -7.72 -8.91 -3.05
CA ALA A 159 -7.46 -7.48 -3.21
C ALA A 159 -5.96 -7.18 -3.28
N TYR A 160 -5.15 -7.82 -2.42
CA TYR A 160 -3.69 -7.72 -2.49
C TYR A 160 -3.16 -8.17 -3.85
N GLY A 161 -3.63 -9.30 -4.38
CA GLY A 161 -3.25 -9.79 -5.72
C GLY A 161 -3.61 -8.80 -6.83
N GLU A 162 -4.81 -8.23 -6.81
CA GLU A 162 -5.22 -7.23 -7.82
C GLU A 162 -4.39 -5.94 -7.74
N ILE A 163 -4.15 -5.44 -6.53
CA ILE A 163 -3.36 -4.23 -6.31
C ILE A 163 -1.93 -4.45 -6.82
N VAL A 164 -1.26 -5.50 -6.35
CA VAL A 164 0.14 -5.77 -6.69
C VAL A 164 0.31 -6.06 -8.19
N SER A 165 -0.56 -6.87 -8.78
CA SER A 165 -0.52 -7.14 -10.24
C SER A 165 -0.76 -5.87 -11.07
N THR A 166 -1.64 -4.98 -10.61
CA THR A 166 -1.88 -3.69 -11.26
C THR A 166 -0.65 -2.79 -11.18
N ILE A 167 -0.01 -2.68 -10.02
CA ILE A 167 1.21 -1.87 -9.83
C ILE A 167 2.39 -2.45 -10.59
N HIS A 168 2.55 -3.77 -10.61
CA HIS A 168 3.56 -4.45 -11.39
C HIS A 168 3.42 -4.08 -12.88
N ARG A 169 2.22 -4.24 -13.46
CA ARG A 169 1.94 -3.84 -14.85
C ARG A 169 2.16 -2.35 -15.11
N LEU A 170 1.70 -1.48 -14.21
CA LEU A 170 1.90 -0.04 -14.34
C LEU A 170 3.38 0.33 -14.30
N SER A 171 4.20 -0.34 -13.48
CA SER A 171 5.64 -0.08 -13.43
C SER A 171 6.34 -0.40 -14.75
N HIS A 172 5.96 -1.51 -15.42
CA HIS A 172 6.41 -1.80 -16.79
C HIS A 172 5.94 -0.74 -17.79
N GLU A 173 4.72 -0.24 -17.63
CA GLU A 173 4.13 0.76 -18.52
C GLU A 173 4.85 2.12 -18.44
N VAL A 174 5.18 2.60 -17.24
CA VAL A 174 5.61 4.00 -17.03
C VAL A 174 7.07 4.16 -16.63
N CYS A 175 7.72 3.13 -16.08
CA CYS A 175 9.06 3.24 -15.50
C CYS A 175 10.00 2.06 -15.83
N ASP A 176 9.76 1.34 -16.93
CA ASP A 176 10.55 0.19 -17.38
C ASP A 176 10.67 -0.92 -16.31
N GLY A 177 9.59 -1.16 -15.56
CA GLY A 177 9.54 -2.19 -14.52
C GLY A 177 10.26 -1.81 -13.22
N ARG A 178 10.68 -0.55 -13.03
CA ARG A 178 11.36 -0.15 -11.79
C ARG A 178 10.38 -0.09 -10.63
N LEU A 179 10.39 -1.13 -9.79
CA LEU A 179 9.51 -1.28 -8.63
C LEU A 179 10.30 -1.80 -7.41
N VAL A 180 10.04 -1.22 -6.25
CA VAL A 180 10.42 -1.84 -4.97
C VAL A 180 9.16 -2.02 -4.16
N VAL A 181 8.88 -3.26 -3.76
CA VAL A 181 7.81 -3.58 -2.82
C VAL A 181 8.42 -3.82 -1.44
N LEU A 182 7.82 -3.21 -0.42
CA LEU A 182 8.18 -3.36 0.98
C LEU A 182 7.06 -4.13 1.71
N GLY A 183 7.36 -4.61 2.92
CA GLY A 183 6.33 -5.10 3.85
C GLY A 183 5.59 -3.95 4.51
N GLY A 184 5.43 -4.04 5.84
CA GLY A 184 4.70 -3.09 6.65
C GLY A 184 4.14 -3.71 7.92
N GLY A 185 3.00 -3.21 8.39
CA GLY A 185 2.19 -3.86 9.41
C GLY A 185 1.68 -5.24 8.99
N GLY A 186 1.06 -5.96 9.91
CA GLY A 186 0.58 -7.33 9.71
C GLY A 186 0.72 -8.16 10.97
N TYR A 187 -0.30 -8.10 11.83
CA TYR A 187 -0.25 -8.60 13.19
C TYR A 187 -0.94 -9.94 13.36
N ASN A 188 -1.63 -10.42 12.31
CA ASN A 188 -1.95 -11.83 12.15
C ASN A 188 -0.89 -12.50 11.28
N LEU A 189 -0.02 -13.33 11.88
CA LEU A 189 1.12 -13.95 11.19
C LEU A 189 0.68 -14.78 9.97
N GLY A 190 -0.43 -15.52 10.09
CA GLY A 190 -0.93 -16.35 9.02
C GLY A 190 -1.39 -15.52 7.81
N ASN A 191 -2.03 -14.38 8.06
CA ASN A 191 -2.48 -13.48 7.01
C ASN A 191 -1.32 -12.69 6.41
N ALA A 192 -0.41 -12.18 7.25
CA ALA A 192 0.75 -11.42 6.81
C ALA A 192 1.61 -12.19 5.80
N VAL A 193 1.95 -13.44 6.14
CA VAL A 193 2.73 -14.30 5.25
C VAL A 193 1.97 -14.63 3.96
N ARG A 194 0.64 -14.82 4.02
CA ARG A 194 -0.19 -15.07 2.82
C ARG A 194 -0.21 -13.84 1.90
N CYS A 195 -0.47 -12.64 2.42
CA CYS A 195 -0.47 -11.41 1.63
C CYS A 195 0.89 -11.17 0.96
N TRP A 196 1.99 -11.34 1.68
CA TRP A 196 3.34 -11.19 1.11
C TRP A 196 3.71 -12.30 0.12
N THR A 197 3.21 -13.51 0.32
CA THR A 197 3.37 -14.60 -0.66
C THR A 197 2.61 -14.30 -1.95
N VAL A 198 1.37 -13.78 -1.85
CA VAL A 198 0.59 -13.32 -3.01
C VAL A 198 1.34 -12.20 -3.74
N ALA A 199 1.81 -11.19 -3.01
CA ALA A 199 2.58 -10.09 -3.58
C ALA A 199 3.83 -10.61 -4.32
N PHE A 200 4.60 -11.50 -3.69
CA PHE A 200 5.78 -12.10 -4.31
C PHE A 200 5.43 -12.90 -5.57
N ASN A 201 4.34 -13.68 -5.56
CA ASN A 201 3.90 -14.45 -6.72
C ASN A 201 3.49 -13.56 -7.90
N GLU A 202 2.84 -12.42 -7.64
CA GLU A 202 2.49 -11.46 -8.71
C GLU A 202 3.73 -10.79 -9.32
N LEU A 203 4.75 -10.49 -8.50
CA LEU A 203 6.03 -9.97 -8.99
C LEU A 203 6.84 -11.02 -9.76
N ALA A 204 6.80 -12.27 -9.31
CA ALA A 204 7.49 -13.40 -9.95
C ALA A 204 6.71 -14.01 -11.14
N GLU A 205 5.50 -13.50 -11.40
CA GLU A 205 4.54 -14.07 -12.36
C GLU A 205 4.30 -15.58 -12.14
N ALA A 206 4.40 -16.00 -10.88
CA ALA A 206 4.21 -17.39 -10.47
C ALA A 206 2.74 -17.66 -10.16
N ARG A 207 2.30 -18.89 -10.44
CA ARG A 207 0.94 -19.38 -10.13
C ARG A 207 1.06 -20.69 -9.36
N PRO A 208 1.41 -20.65 -8.06
CA PRO A 208 1.54 -21.86 -7.25
C PRO A 208 0.16 -22.50 -6.99
N ALA A 209 0.17 -23.67 -6.37
CA ALA A 209 -1.06 -24.31 -5.91
C ALA A 209 -1.75 -23.48 -4.80
N GLU A 210 -3.07 -23.55 -4.74
CA GLU A 210 -3.86 -22.87 -3.70
C GLU A 210 -3.64 -23.46 -2.32
N GLU A 211 -3.39 -24.77 -2.20
CA GLU A 211 -3.13 -25.41 -0.91
C GLU A 211 -1.76 -25.03 -0.37
N ILE A 212 -1.73 -24.56 0.87
CA ILE A 212 -0.48 -24.17 1.55
C ILE A 212 0.36 -25.43 1.84
N PRO A 213 1.67 -25.43 1.54
CA PRO A 213 2.54 -26.59 1.74
C PRO A 213 2.53 -27.10 3.19
N LYS A 214 2.56 -28.42 3.35
CA LYS A 214 2.54 -29.08 4.66
C LYS A 214 3.67 -28.60 5.57
N GLU A 215 4.85 -28.38 5.01
CA GLU A 215 6.03 -27.89 5.73
C GLU A 215 5.77 -26.55 6.41
N TRP A 216 5.05 -25.65 5.74
CA TRP A 216 4.68 -24.36 6.31
C TRP A 216 3.57 -24.50 7.36
N LEU A 217 2.56 -25.36 7.12
CA LEU A 217 1.52 -25.65 8.11
C LEU A 217 2.11 -26.20 9.41
N ASP A 218 3.11 -27.08 9.31
CA ASP A 218 3.80 -27.66 10.46
C ASP A 218 4.66 -26.62 11.19
N LEU A 219 5.37 -25.76 10.44
CA LEU A 219 6.12 -24.63 11.03
C LEU A 219 5.19 -23.70 11.82
N TYR A 220 4.06 -23.29 11.24
CA TYR A 220 3.11 -22.39 11.88
C TYR A 220 2.55 -22.97 13.20
N ARG A 221 2.17 -24.26 13.20
CA ARG A 221 1.72 -24.94 14.42
C ARG A 221 2.77 -24.95 15.52
N ASN A 222 4.04 -25.11 15.15
CA ASN A 222 5.15 -25.12 16.10
C ASN A 222 5.44 -23.73 16.71
N LEU A 223 5.01 -22.64 16.07
CA LEU A 223 5.10 -21.29 16.63
C LEU A 223 4.05 -21.03 17.73
N GLY A 224 3.03 -21.87 17.85
CA GLY A 224 1.98 -21.72 18.87
C GLY A 224 0.87 -20.72 18.50
N GLU A 225 0.81 -20.28 17.25
CA GLU A 225 -0.10 -19.26 16.71
C GLU A 225 -1.51 -19.80 16.35
N GLY A 226 -1.86 -21.00 16.83
CA GLY A 226 -3.15 -21.65 16.58
C GLY A 226 -3.20 -22.44 15.26
N GLU A 227 -4.40 -22.50 14.66
CA GLU A 227 -4.61 -23.24 13.41
C GLU A 227 -4.19 -22.40 12.19
N PRO A 228 -3.29 -22.91 11.32
CA PRO A 228 -2.87 -22.19 10.13
C PRO A 228 -4.00 -22.08 9.09
N PRO A 229 -4.00 -21.02 8.26
CA PRO A 229 -4.80 -21.01 7.04
C PRO A 229 -4.38 -22.19 6.14
N ARG A 230 -5.35 -22.79 5.45
CA ARG A 230 -5.10 -23.94 4.54
C ARG A 230 -4.86 -23.55 3.10
N PHE A 231 -5.35 -22.37 2.70
CA PHE A 231 -5.31 -21.90 1.32
C PHE A 231 -4.59 -20.55 1.25
N LEU A 232 -3.85 -20.35 0.16
CA LEU A 232 -3.13 -19.11 -0.12
C LEU A 232 -4.12 -17.95 -0.21
N HIS A 233 -5.17 -18.10 -1.01
CA HIS A 233 -6.21 -17.10 -1.11
C HIS A 233 -7.37 -17.39 -0.17
N ASP A 234 -8.00 -16.32 0.32
CA ASP A 234 -9.21 -16.40 1.12
C ASP A 234 -10.35 -16.94 0.28
N LYS A 235 -11.26 -17.66 0.93
CA LYS A 235 -12.46 -18.12 0.26
C LYS A 235 -13.37 -16.92 0.02
N PRO A 236 -13.98 -16.80 -1.17
CA PRO A 236 -15.02 -15.81 -1.38
C PRO A 236 -16.16 -16.06 -0.40
N GLU A 237 -16.34 -15.16 0.56
CA GLU A 237 -17.49 -15.21 1.45
C GLU A 237 -18.62 -14.33 0.91
N PRO A 238 -19.86 -14.82 0.88
CA PRO A 238 -20.99 -14.01 0.43
C PRO A 238 -21.22 -12.85 1.40
N ARG A 239 -20.76 -11.65 1.04
CA ARG A 239 -21.01 -10.41 1.76
C ARG A 239 -22.24 -9.70 1.18
N LYS A 240 -23.11 -9.19 2.05
CA LYS A 240 -24.17 -8.28 1.63
C LYS A 240 -23.54 -6.97 1.19
N ARG A 241 -23.79 -6.56 -0.05
CA ARG A 241 -23.32 -5.28 -0.60
C ARG A 241 -23.74 -4.12 0.30
N ASP A 242 -22.77 -3.26 0.62
CA ASP A 242 -22.99 -2.07 1.45
C ASP A 242 -23.02 -0.82 0.56
N GLU A 243 -24.23 -0.39 0.18
CA GLU A 243 -24.44 0.80 -0.65
C GLU A 243 -23.97 2.09 0.03
N GLU A 244 -24.02 2.16 1.37
CA GLU A 244 -23.59 3.35 2.10
C GLU A 244 -22.07 3.48 2.07
N MET A 245 -21.35 2.38 2.29
CA MET A 245 -19.90 2.32 2.15
C MET A 245 -19.45 2.67 0.73
N LEU A 246 -20.07 2.08 -0.30
CA LEU A 246 -19.75 2.39 -1.70
C LEU A 246 -19.97 3.87 -2.01
N LYS A 247 -21.07 4.45 -1.53
CA LYS A 247 -21.35 5.89 -1.69
C LYS A 247 -20.34 6.75 -0.93
N HIS A 248 -19.91 6.33 0.27
CA HIS A 248 -18.90 7.02 1.05
C HIS A 248 -17.57 7.06 0.28
N ILE A 249 -17.09 5.90 -0.20
CA ILE A 249 -15.85 5.83 -0.97
C ILE A 249 -15.93 6.68 -2.25
N ALA A 250 -17.04 6.62 -2.98
CA ALA A 250 -17.24 7.48 -4.14
C ALA A 250 -17.18 8.98 -3.77
N GLY A 251 -17.67 9.34 -2.58
CA GLY A 251 -17.56 10.69 -2.02
C GLY A 251 -16.11 11.12 -1.76
N ILE A 252 -15.27 10.23 -1.22
CA ILE A 252 -13.84 10.46 -1.02
C ILE A 252 -13.15 10.69 -2.36
N VAL A 253 -13.37 9.82 -3.34
CA VAL A 253 -12.78 9.95 -4.69
C VAL A 253 -13.22 11.26 -5.34
N ALA A 254 -14.49 11.64 -5.24
CA ALA A 254 -15.00 12.89 -5.79
C ALA A 254 -14.42 14.14 -5.10
N ASP A 255 -14.11 14.07 -3.80
CA ASP A 255 -13.42 15.14 -3.08
C ASP A 255 -11.95 15.26 -3.55
N LEU A 256 -11.24 14.13 -3.69
CA LEU A 256 -9.89 14.09 -4.22
C LEU A 256 -9.80 14.63 -5.65
N GLN A 257 -10.74 14.28 -6.52
CA GLN A 257 -10.83 14.81 -7.90
C GLN A 257 -10.98 16.33 -7.95
N LYS A 258 -11.51 16.97 -6.90
CA LYS A 258 -11.58 18.45 -6.80
C LYS A 258 -10.29 19.06 -6.28
N ARG A 259 -9.56 18.33 -5.43
CA ARG A 259 -8.36 18.83 -4.74
C ARG A 259 -7.07 18.59 -5.50
N ILE A 260 -6.98 17.48 -6.23
CA ILE A 260 -5.78 17.00 -6.90
C ILE A 260 -5.92 17.21 -8.41
N PRO A 261 -5.27 18.23 -8.99
CA PRO A 261 -5.43 18.56 -10.41
C PRO A 261 -5.05 17.44 -11.38
N MET A 262 -4.14 16.53 -10.97
CA MET A 262 -3.73 15.38 -11.78
C MET A 262 -4.84 14.34 -11.93
N LEU A 263 -5.79 14.26 -10.98
CA LEU A 263 -6.93 13.34 -11.06
C LEU A 263 -8.06 13.83 -11.96
N SER A 264 -8.16 15.14 -12.20
CA SER A 264 -9.27 15.73 -12.97
C SER A 264 -9.00 15.85 -14.47
N LYS A 265 -7.76 15.58 -14.94
CA LYS A 265 -7.28 15.90 -16.29
C LYS A 265 -7.24 14.72 -17.28
N THR A 266 -7.87 13.60 -16.95
CA THR A 266 -8.00 12.39 -17.79
C THR A 266 -9.45 12.06 -18.04
#